data_AF-A0A8D9F634-F1
#
_entry.id   AF-A0A8D9F634-F1
#
_cell.length_a   1.000
_cell.length_b   1.000
_cell.length_c   1.000
_cell.angle_alpha   90.00
_cell.angle_beta   90.00
_cell.angle_gamma   90.00
#
_symmetry.space_group_name_H-M   'P 1'
#
loop_
_entity.id
_entity.type
_entity.pdbx_description
1 polymer ?
#
loop_
_entity_poly.entity_id
_entity_poly.type
_entity_poly.pdbx_seq_one_letter_code
_entity_poly.pdbx_strand_id
1 'polypeptide(L)'
;MVRITEDLVRKRAEHNEKEIGTLEEIALHQEHIEKIEALDKWCKHLKILLLHSNIIPRLENLSRLKKLEYINLTLNNIELIENLEGCESLTKLDLTLNFIGEIESVQSLRHNIHLKSL
;
A
#
# COMPACT_ATOMS: atom_id res chain seq x y z
N MET A 1 0.23 3.24 -17.77
CA MET A 1 0.75 3.39 -16.40
C MET A 1 -0.01 4.43 -15.61
N VAL A 2 -1.13 4.01 -15.05
CA VAL A 2 -1.86 4.77 -14.02
C VAL A 2 -1.07 4.69 -12.71
N ARG A 3 -0.90 5.83 -12.04
CA ARG A 3 -0.11 5.95 -10.81
C ARG A 3 -0.93 6.63 -9.74
N ILE A 4 -0.54 6.44 -8.49
CA ILE A 4 -1.12 7.20 -7.39
C ILE A 4 -0.64 8.66 -7.48
N THR A 5 -1.57 9.58 -7.76
CA THR A 5 -1.29 11.02 -7.84
C THR A 5 -1.89 11.76 -6.64
N GLU A 6 -1.36 12.95 -6.35
CA GLU A 6 -1.92 13.81 -5.30
C GLU A 6 -3.40 14.13 -5.57
N ASP A 7 -3.76 14.40 -6.82
CA ASP A 7 -5.14 14.70 -7.22
C ASP A 7 -6.08 13.51 -6.97
N LEU A 8 -5.61 12.27 -7.24
CA LEU A 8 -6.38 11.07 -6.95
C LEU A 8 -6.60 10.92 -5.44
N VAL A 9 -5.55 11.13 -4.64
CA VAL A 9 -5.62 11.08 -3.17
C VAL A 9 -6.57 12.16 -2.64
N ARG A 10 -6.48 13.40 -3.13
CA ARG A 10 -7.38 14.50 -2.75
C ARG A 10 -8.82 14.24 -3.15
N LYS A 11 -9.05 13.65 -4.32
CA LYS A 11 -10.39 13.24 -4.77
C LYS A 11 -10.99 12.21 -3.82
N ARG A 12 -10.19 11.24 -3.37
CA ARG A 12 -10.63 10.19 -2.43
C ARG A 12 -10.74 10.67 -0.98
N ALA A 13 -10.15 11.82 -0.67
CA ALA A 13 -10.24 12.52 0.61
C ALA A 13 -11.38 13.56 0.66
N GLU A 14 -12.39 13.49 -0.21
CA GLU A 14 -13.45 14.51 -0.27
C GLU A 14 -14.25 14.66 1.03
N HIS A 15 -14.37 13.58 1.80
CA HIS A 15 -14.99 13.59 3.13
C HIS A 15 -14.08 14.14 4.24
N ASN A 16 -12.81 14.42 3.93
CA ASN A 16 -11.82 15.01 4.83
C ASN A 16 -11.39 16.40 4.33
N GLU A 17 -12.32 17.19 3.77
CA GLU A 17 -12.05 18.53 3.21
C GLU A 17 -10.91 18.56 2.17
N LYS A 18 -10.62 17.43 1.52
CA LYS A 18 -9.47 17.23 0.62
C LYS A 18 -8.11 17.42 1.30
N GLU A 19 -8.07 17.43 2.63
CA GLU A 19 -6.84 17.35 3.42
C GLU A 19 -6.30 15.92 3.38
N ILE A 20 -5.05 15.77 2.96
CA ILE A 20 -4.40 14.47 2.79
C ILE A 20 -3.32 14.19 3.83
N GLY A 21 -2.86 15.23 4.54
CA GLY A 21 -1.79 15.16 5.55
C GLY A 21 -2.19 14.45 6.84
N THR A 22 -3.48 14.45 7.14
CA THR A 22 -4.11 13.93 8.36
C THR A 22 -4.81 12.58 8.15
N LEU A 23 -4.83 12.07 6.91
CA LEU A 23 -5.50 10.80 6.60
C LEU A 23 -4.85 9.63 7.33
N GLU A 24 -5.69 8.87 8.03
CA GLU A 24 -5.32 7.57 8.60
C GLU A 24 -5.75 6.40 7.70
N GLU A 25 -6.73 6.61 6.83
CA GLU A 25 -7.21 5.60 5.89
C GLU A 25 -7.36 6.19 4.49
N ILE A 26 -7.01 5.40 3.47
CA ILE A 26 -7.33 5.76 2.08
C ILE A 26 -7.76 4.54 1.27
N ALA A 27 -8.87 4.72 0.55
CA ALA A 27 -9.42 3.75 -0.39
C ALA A 27 -9.11 4.15 -1.84
N LEU A 28 -8.31 3.33 -2.51
CA LEU A 28 -7.84 3.50 -3.89
C LEU A 28 -8.17 2.25 -4.73
N HIS A 29 -9.28 1.58 -4.45
CA HIS A 29 -9.70 0.39 -5.18
C HIS A 29 -10.29 0.73 -6.55
N GLN A 30 -10.12 -0.18 -7.51
CA GLN A 30 -10.70 -0.07 -8.86
C GLN A 30 -10.27 1.19 -9.63
N GLU A 31 -9.02 1.62 -9.45
CA GLU A 31 -8.45 2.81 -10.10
C GLU A 31 -7.52 2.45 -11.27
N HIS A 32 -7.42 1.16 -11.63
CA HIS A 32 -6.47 0.63 -12.61
C HIS A 32 -5.01 0.99 -12.30
N ILE A 33 -4.66 1.17 -11.02
CA ILE A 33 -3.32 1.57 -10.60
C ILE A 33 -2.32 0.50 -11.01
N GLU A 34 -1.25 0.92 -11.67
CA GLU A 34 -0.11 0.09 -12.08
C GLU A 34 1.13 0.36 -11.22
N LYS A 35 1.19 1.49 -10.51
CA LYS A 35 2.34 1.87 -9.69
C LYS A 35 1.98 2.61 -8.41
N ILE A 36 2.52 2.14 -7.30
CA ILE A 36 2.52 2.81 -6.00
C ILE A 36 3.69 3.81 -5.97
N GLU A 37 3.39 5.09 -5.77
CA GLU A 37 4.41 6.12 -5.60
C GLU A 37 3.90 7.28 -4.74
N ALA A 38 4.84 7.98 -4.10
CA ALA A 38 4.66 9.28 -3.45
C ALA A 38 3.63 9.39 -2.29
N LEU A 39 3.00 8.28 -1.86
CA LEU A 39 2.12 8.27 -0.68
C LEU A 39 2.81 8.79 0.59
N ASP A 40 4.12 8.52 0.76
CA ASP A 40 4.94 8.98 1.88
C ASP A 40 5.07 10.52 1.96
N LYS A 41 4.95 11.21 0.82
CA LYS A 41 5.04 12.68 0.75
C LYS A 41 3.80 13.34 1.31
N TRP A 42 2.64 12.71 1.12
CA TRP A 42 1.35 13.30 1.40
C TRP A 42 0.70 12.75 2.67
N CYS A 43 0.73 11.42 2.87
CA CYS A 43 -0.08 10.73 3.87
C CYS A 43 0.79 10.13 4.98
N LYS A 44 1.57 10.95 5.69
CA LYS A 44 2.50 10.48 6.75
C LYS A 44 1.80 9.79 7.94
N HIS A 45 0.49 10.01 8.08
CA HIS A 45 -0.35 9.46 9.16
C HIS A 45 -1.10 8.20 8.77
N LEU A 46 -0.90 7.70 7.55
CA LEU A 46 -1.66 6.59 7.01
C LEU A 46 -1.42 5.30 7.81
N LYS A 47 -2.52 4.68 8.25
CA LYS A 47 -2.59 3.39 8.94
C LYS A 47 -3.20 2.31 8.05
N ILE A 48 -4.16 2.66 7.20
CA ILE A 48 -4.90 1.71 6.36
C ILE A 48 -4.80 2.14 4.89
N LEU A 49 -4.32 1.24 4.04
CA LEU A 49 -4.22 1.45 2.59
C LEU A 49 -4.98 0.36 1.85
N LEU A 50 -6.07 0.72 1.19
CA LEU A 50 -6.91 -0.20 0.43
C LEU A 50 -6.65 -0.04 -1.07
N LEU A 51 -5.99 -1.02 -1.68
CA LEU A 51 -5.58 -1.05 -3.08
C LEU A 51 -6.16 -2.26 -3.83
N HIS A 52 -7.21 -2.89 -3.31
CA HIS A 52 -7.80 -4.07 -3.93
C HIS A 52 -8.37 -3.78 -5.33
N SER A 53 -8.36 -4.79 -6.21
CA SER A 53 -8.85 -4.68 -7.58
C SER A 53 -8.13 -3.62 -8.41
N ASN A 54 -6.79 -3.63 -8.38
CA ASN A 54 -5.93 -2.85 -9.26
C ASN A 54 -5.04 -3.79 -10.10
N ILE A 55 -4.04 -3.26 -10.81
CA ILE A 55 -3.13 -4.02 -11.68
C ILE A 55 -1.67 -3.76 -11.30
N ILE A 56 -1.41 -3.67 -10.00
CA ILE A 56 -0.09 -3.36 -9.46
C ILE A 56 0.79 -4.62 -9.55
N PRO A 57 1.95 -4.58 -10.26
CA PRO A 57 2.83 -5.73 -10.40
C PRO A 57 3.87 -5.86 -9.28
N ARG A 58 4.15 -4.77 -8.56
CA ARG A 58 5.20 -4.68 -7.54
C ARG A 58 4.73 -3.90 -6.33
N LEU A 59 4.96 -4.46 -5.15
CA LEU A 59 4.77 -3.73 -3.89
C LEU A 59 6.08 -2.99 -3.56
N GLU A 60 6.06 -1.67 -3.69
CA GLU A 60 7.23 -0.80 -3.51
C GLU A 60 6.83 0.57 -2.93
N ASN A 61 7.82 1.38 -2.55
CA ASN A 61 7.65 2.80 -2.16
C ASN A 61 6.78 3.05 -0.91
N LEU A 62 6.65 2.08 0.00
CA LEU A 62 5.89 2.24 1.26
C LEU A 62 6.77 2.37 2.52
N SER A 63 8.08 2.12 2.43
CA SER A 63 9.00 2.05 3.59
C SER A 63 9.00 3.26 4.53
N ARG A 64 8.54 4.42 4.09
CA ARG A 64 8.47 5.63 4.93
C ARG A 64 7.16 5.78 5.70
N LEU A 65 6.15 4.96 5.42
CA LEU A 65 4.86 4.96 6.08
C LEU A 65 4.92 4.14 7.37
N LYS A 66 5.65 4.67 8.37
CA LYS A 66 5.92 3.96 9.63
C LYS A 66 4.68 3.57 10.44
N LYS A 67 3.59 4.32 10.24
CA LYS A 67 2.29 4.12 10.91
C LYS A 67 1.37 3.15 10.17
N LEU A 68 1.78 2.63 9.02
CA LEU A 68 0.96 1.74 8.20
C LEU A 68 0.78 0.41 8.93
N GLU A 69 -0.46 0.08 9.25
CA GLU A 69 -0.86 -1.11 10.01
C GLU A 69 -1.49 -2.18 9.12
N TYR A 70 -2.22 -1.76 8.07
CA TYR A 70 -2.93 -2.64 7.16
C TYR A 70 -2.77 -2.21 5.70
N ILE A 71 -2.37 -3.15 4.85
CA ILE A 71 -2.37 -3.02 3.40
C ILE A 71 -3.26 -4.10 2.79
N ASN A 72 -4.24 -3.69 1.97
CA ASN A 72 -5.04 -4.60 1.17
C ASN A 72 -4.65 -4.51 -0.31
N LEU A 73 -4.08 -5.59 -0.85
CA LEU A 73 -3.72 -5.75 -2.26
C LEU A 73 -4.45 -6.93 -2.90
N THR A 74 -5.59 -7.36 -2.36
CA THR A 74 -6.39 -8.44 -2.94
C THR A 74 -6.73 -8.15 -4.40
N LEU A 75 -6.69 -9.16 -5.28
CA LEU A 75 -6.96 -9.01 -6.71
C LEU A 75 -6.06 -7.95 -7.38
N ASN A 76 -4.74 -8.18 -7.33
CA ASN A 76 -3.73 -7.40 -8.05
C ASN A 76 -2.82 -8.34 -8.87
N ASN A 77 -1.78 -7.78 -9.49
CA ASN A 77 -0.78 -8.53 -10.25
C ASN A 77 0.55 -8.66 -9.51
N ILE A 78 0.58 -8.61 -8.18
CA ILE A 78 1.84 -8.55 -7.41
C ILE A 78 2.67 -9.81 -7.65
N GLU A 79 3.87 -9.62 -8.19
CA GLU A 79 4.89 -10.65 -8.41
C GLU A 79 6.08 -10.48 -7.44
N LEU A 80 6.43 -9.22 -7.14
CA LEU A 80 7.57 -8.84 -6.30
C LEU A 80 7.13 -7.98 -5.10
N ILE A 81 7.69 -8.30 -3.94
CA ILE A 81 7.51 -7.54 -2.69
C ILE A 81 8.88 -7.02 -2.25
N GLU A 82 9.01 -5.70 -2.13
CA GLU A 82 10.23 -5.01 -1.72
C GLU A 82 9.90 -3.75 -0.90
N ASN A 83 10.91 -3.20 -0.21
CA ASN A 83 10.80 -1.89 0.46
C ASN A 83 9.64 -1.80 1.50
N LEU A 84 9.40 -2.88 2.25
CA LEU A 84 8.46 -2.91 3.38
C LEU A 84 9.15 -2.86 4.76
N GLU A 85 10.48 -2.94 4.81
CA GLU A 85 11.25 -2.98 6.06
C GLU A 85 11.06 -1.75 6.96
N GLY A 86 10.69 -0.60 6.39
CA GLY A 86 10.37 0.60 7.16
C GLY A 86 8.90 0.74 7.59
N CYS A 87 8.02 -0.18 7.18
CA CYS A 87 6.64 -0.27 7.67
C CYS A 87 6.62 -0.96 9.05
N GLU A 88 7.19 -0.30 10.05
CA GLU A 88 7.42 -0.83 11.40
C GLU A 88 6.12 -1.27 12.09
N SER A 89 5.01 -0.57 11.84
CA SER A 89 3.70 -0.88 12.47
C SER A 89 2.86 -1.91 11.69
N LEU A 90 3.37 -2.49 10.61
CA LEU A 90 2.58 -3.35 9.73
C LEU A 90 2.16 -4.62 10.47
N THR A 91 0.84 -4.83 10.60
CA THR A 91 0.26 -6.00 11.27
C THR A 91 -0.52 -6.92 10.34
N LYS A 92 -1.02 -6.38 9.22
CA LYS A 92 -1.80 -7.13 8.24
C LYS A 92 -1.42 -6.73 6.82
N LEU A 93 -1.16 -7.73 5.98
CA LEU A 93 -0.91 -7.57 4.55
C LEU A 93 -1.76 -8.60 3.81
N ASP A 94 -2.72 -8.16 2.99
CA ASP A 94 -3.57 -9.08 2.23
C ASP A 94 -3.09 -9.14 0.78
N LEU A 95 -2.58 -10.30 0.38
CA LEU A 95 -2.09 -10.57 -0.98
C LEU A 95 -2.94 -11.62 -1.70
N THR A 96 -4.17 -11.86 -1.25
CA THR A 96 -5.08 -12.84 -1.83
C THR A 96 -5.28 -12.59 -3.33
N LEU A 97 -5.19 -13.64 -4.16
CA LEU A 97 -5.32 -13.55 -5.63
C LEU A 97 -4.30 -12.58 -6.27
N ASN A 98 -3.01 -12.84 -6.01
CA ASN A 98 -1.85 -12.24 -6.69
C ASN A 98 -0.98 -13.34 -7.34
N PHE A 99 0.19 -12.97 -7.90
CA PHE A 99 1.08 -13.86 -8.67
C PHE A 99 2.48 -13.95 -8.05
N ILE A 100 2.57 -13.95 -6.72
CA ILE A 100 3.86 -14.02 -6.00
C ILE A 100 4.49 -15.39 -6.24
N GLY A 101 5.48 -15.44 -7.13
CA GLY A 101 6.16 -16.68 -7.53
C GLY A 101 7.54 -16.87 -6.89
N GLU A 102 8.19 -15.78 -6.47
CA GLU A 102 9.57 -15.80 -5.99
C GLU A 102 9.64 -15.84 -4.46
N ILE A 103 10.44 -16.77 -3.94
CA ILE A 103 10.65 -16.89 -2.48
C ILE A 103 11.36 -15.65 -1.90
N GLU A 104 12.17 -14.97 -2.71
CA GLU A 104 12.89 -13.74 -2.34
C GLU A 104 11.93 -12.62 -1.94
N SER A 105 10.80 -12.49 -2.65
CA SER A 105 9.73 -11.54 -2.32
C SER A 105 9.25 -11.72 -0.87
N VAL A 106 9.07 -12.96 -0.41
CA VAL A 106 8.58 -13.26 0.94
C VAL A 106 9.67 -13.04 2.00
N GLN A 107 10.95 -13.13 1.65
CA GLN A 107 12.06 -12.87 2.59
C GLN A 107 12.06 -11.42 3.07
N SER A 108 11.64 -10.47 2.24
CA SER A 108 11.57 -9.05 2.59
C SER A 108 10.67 -8.80 3.82
N LEU A 109 9.60 -9.59 3.97
CA LEU A 109 8.62 -9.50 5.05
C LEU A 109 9.18 -9.88 6.43
N ARG A 110 10.36 -10.51 6.51
CA ARG A 110 10.98 -10.89 7.79
C ARG A 110 11.28 -9.71 8.70
N HIS A 111 11.39 -8.50 8.14
CA HIS A 111 11.62 -7.27 8.89
C HIS A 111 10.34 -6.76 9.58
N ASN A 112 9.16 -7.15 9.11
CA ASN A 112 7.87 -6.75 9.68
C ASN A 112 7.52 -7.67 10.86
N ILE A 113 8.24 -7.51 11.98
CA ILE A 113 8.12 -8.36 13.18
C ILE A 113 6.71 -8.37 13.82
N HIS A 114 5.88 -7.39 13.49
CA HIS A 114 4.51 -7.26 13.98
C HIS A 114 3.47 -7.83 13.02
N LEU A 115 3.87 -8.35 11.86
CA LEU A 115 2.99 -8.95 10.86
C LEU A 115 2.37 -10.23 11.43
N LYS A 116 1.05 -10.22 11.63
CA LYS A 116 0.26 -11.33 12.21
C LYS A 116 -0.60 -12.05 11.19
N SER A 117 -0.96 -11.36 10.10
CA SER A 117 -1.84 -11.86 9.06
C SER A 117 -1.25 -11.53 7.69
N LEU A 118 -1.09 -12.58 6.88
CA LEU A 118 -0.62 -12.55 5.50
C LEU A 118 -1.63 -13.27 4.60
#